data_AF-A0A969ZLD6-F1
#
_entry.id   AF-A0A969ZLD6-F1
#
_cell.length_a   1.000
_cell.length_b   1.000
_cell.length_c   1.000
_cell.angle_alpha   90.00
_cell.angle_beta   90.00
_cell.angle_gamma   90.00
#
_symmetry.space_group_name_H-M   'P 1'
#
loop_
_entity.id
_entity.type
_entity.pdbx_description
1 polymer ?
#
loop_
_entity_poly.entity_id
_entity_poly.type
_entity_poly.pdbx_seq_one_letter_code
_entity_poly.pdbx_strand_id
1 'polypeptide(L)'
;DAAWEFLKWWTREDTQVRFGRELESLMGEAGRYPTSNVEAFKQLPWSVEEREKLLEQWAWVEGNGEVPGSYYMLRMFEWAFRAVVIQQAPVRQTLLEYDRQINYELQVKRKEFGLETDLSAVPEIWRKLYWEKFTHVSSPEGREGCP
;
A
#
# COMPACT_ATOMS: atom_id res chain seq x y z
N ASP A 1 -26.70 -3.52 -6.89
CA ASP A 1 -27.21 -3.85 -5.53
C ASP A 1 -26.60 -5.11 -4.94
N ALA A 2 -26.83 -6.31 -5.50
CA ALA A 2 -26.31 -7.56 -4.92
C ALA A 2 -24.79 -7.60 -4.71
N ALA A 3 -24.00 -7.07 -5.65
CA ALA A 3 -22.53 -7.00 -5.51
C ALA A 3 -22.08 -6.16 -4.30
N TRP A 4 -22.79 -5.06 -4.00
CA TRP A 4 -22.46 -4.19 -2.88
C TRP A 4 -22.85 -4.83 -1.54
N GLU A 5 -24.01 -5.48 -1.47
CA GLU A 5 -24.41 -6.25 -0.29
C GLU A 5 -23.42 -7.37 0.01
N PHE A 6 -22.93 -8.05 -1.03
CA PHE A 6 -21.89 -9.06 -0.88
C PHE A 6 -20.60 -8.47 -0.33
N LEU A 7 -20.11 -7.34 -0.86
CA LEU A 7 -18.90 -6.71 -0.35
C LEU A 7 -19.04 -6.32 1.12
N LYS A 8 -20.15 -5.67 1.50
CA LYS A 8 -20.43 -5.34 2.89
C LYS A 8 -20.42 -6.57 3.78
N TRP A 9 -21.11 -7.63 3.39
CA TRP A 9 -21.13 -8.89 4.12
C TRP A 9 -19.72 -9.48 4.27
N TRP A 10 -18.98 -9.58 3.17
CA TRP A 10 -17.64 -10.15 3.15
C TRP A 10 -16.67 -9.36 4.04
N THR A 11 -16.76 -8.03 4.07
CA THR A 11 -15.84 -7.18 4.86
C THR A 11 -16.21 -7.07 6.34
N ARG A 12 -17.35 -7.64 6.78
CA ARG A 12 -17.73 -7.62 8.20
C ARG A 12 -16.80 -8.49 9.04
N GLU A 13 -16.57 -8.03 10.25
CA GLU A 13 -15.73 -8.70 11.25
C GLU A 13 -16.15 -10.15 11.49
N ASP A 14 -17.42 -10.39 11.84
CA ASP A 14 -17.95 -11.71 12.16
C ASP A 14 -17.82 -12.72 11.01
N THR A 15 -17.96 -12.23 9.78
CA THR A 15 -17.82 -13.04 8.56
C THR A 15 -16.37 -13.43 8.31
N GLN A 16 -15.45 -12.47 8.44
CA GLN A 16 -14.01 -12.69 8.29
C GLN A 16 -13.44 -13.62 9.38
N VAL A 17 -13.88 -13.45 10.63
CA VAL A 17 -13.48 -14.33 11.75
C VAL A 17 -13.94 -15.76 11.52
N ARG A 18 -15.20 -15.96 11.11
CA ARG A 18 -15.73 -17.30 10.81
C ARG A 18 -14.92 -17.95 9.69
N PHE A 19 -14.72 -17.24 8.58
CA PHE A 19 -13.97 -17.75 7.44
C PHE A 19 -12.54 -18.14 7.81
N GLY A 20 -11.81 -17.28 8.52
CA GLY A 20 -10.43 -17.55 8.93
C GLY A 20 -10.30 -18.77 9.85
N ARG A 21 -11.21 -18.93 10.82
CA ARG A 21 -11.23 -20.09 11.72
C ARG A 21 -11.59 -21.39 11.02
N GLU A 22 -12.54 -21.35 10.08
CA GLU A 22 -12.91 -22.52 9.27
C GLU A 22 -11.75 -22.96 8.38
N LEU A 23 -11.06 -22.00 7.74
CA LEU A 23 -9.92 -22.29 6.88
C LEU A 23 -8.76 -22.94 7.65
N GLU A 24 -8.42 -22.39 8.82
CA GLU A 24 -7.38 -22.95 9.68
C GLU A 24 -7.77 -24.30 10.29
N SER A 25 -9.06 -24.50 10.61
CA SER A 25 -9.54 -25.81 11.07
C SER A 25 -9.37 -26.91 10.02
N LEU A 26 -9.43 -26.55 8.74
CA LEU A 26 -9.26 -27.47 7.61
C LEU A 26 -7.81 -27.70 7.22
N MET A 27 -6.99 -26.64 7.22
CA MET A 27 -5.62 -26.66 6.67
C MET A 27 -4.52 -26.58 7.73
N GLY A 28 -4.90 -26.50 9.01
CA GLY A 28 -3.99 -26.19 10.11
C GLY A 28 -3.48 -24.75 10.05
N GLU A 29 -2.41 -24.49 10.80
CA GLU A 29 -1.78 -23.16 10.91
C GLU A 29 -1.35 -22.56 9.55
N ALA A 30 -1.01 -23.40 8.57
CA ALA A 30 -0.71 -22.95 7.20
C ALA A 30 -1.92 -22.33 6.48
N GLY A 31 -3.14 -22.60 6.96
CA GLY A 31 -4.39 -22.00 6.49
C GLY A 31 -4.72 -20.65 7.10
N ARG A 32 -3.84 -20.06 7.92
CA ARG A 32 -4.08 -18.73 8.49
C ARG A 32 -4.23 -17.68 7.40
N TYR A 33 -5.41 -17.07 7.36
CA TYR A 33 -5.77 -16.07 6.37
C TYR A 33 -5.36 -14.66 6.82
N PRO A 34 -4.60 -13.89 6.01
CA PRO A 34 -4.22 -12.52 6.32
C PRO A 34 -5.37 -11.54 6.01
N THR A 35 -6.35 -11.45 6.91
CA THR A 35 -7.48 -10.50 6.75
C THR A 35 -7.01 -9.06 6.90
N SER A 36 -7.55 -8.15 6.07
CA SER A 36 -7.34 -6.70 6.19
C SER A 36 -8.26 -6.04 7.23
N ASN A 37 -9.25 -6.77 7.76
CA ASN A 37 -10.09 -6.29 8.86
C ASN A 37 -9.36 -6.47 10.19
N VAL A 38 -8.89 -5.36 10.76
CA VAL A 38 -8.08 -5.34 11.99
C VAL A 38 -8.81 -5.97 13.19
N GLU A 39 -10.12 -5.77 13.31
CA GLU A 39 -10.89 -6.36 14.41
C GLU A 39 -11.03 -7.88 14.25
N ALA A 40 -11.23 -8.35 13.01
CA ALA A 40 -11.23 -9.79 12.73
C ALA A 40 -9.86 -10.42 12.97
N PHE A 41 -8.79 -9.76 12.54
CA PHE A 41 -7.41 -10.21 12.74
C PHE A 41 -7.11 -10.48 14.22
N LYS A 42 -7.54 -9.58 15.12
CA LYS A 42 -7.34 -9.73 16.58
C LYS A 42 -7.96 -11.01 17.17
N GLN A 43 -8.96 -11.58 16.49
CA GLN A 43 -9.71 -12.76 16.94
C GLN A 43 -9.28 -14.07 16.27
N LEU A 44 -8.36 -14.03 15.29
CA LEU A 44 -7.77 -15.21 14.69
C LEU A 44 -6.80 -15.88 15.70
N PRO A 45 -6.57 -17.20 15.60
CA PRO A 45 -5.86 -17.97 16.62
C PRO A 45 -4.33 -17.85 16.49
N TRP A 46 -3.85 -16.60 16.40
CA TRP A 46 -2.45 -16.27 16.63
C TRP A 46 -2.12 -16.38 18.12
N SER A 47 -0.88 -16.73 18.45
CA SER A 47 -0.42 -16.57 19.82
C SER A 47 -0.47 -15.09 20.22
N VAL A 48 -0.54 -14.83 21.53
CA VAL A 48 -0.59 -13.45 22.04
C VAL A 48 0.63 -12.66 21.60
N GLU A 49 1.82 -13.27 21.68
CA GLU A 49 3.10 -12.66 21.28
C GLU A 49 3.15 -12.32 19.78
N GLU A 50 2.71 -13.23 18.90
CA GLU A 50 2.67 -12.97 17.46
C GLU A 50 1.70 -11.85 17.12
N ARG A 51 0.51 -11.88 17.73
CA ARG A 51 -0.53 -10.87 17.50
C ARG A 51 -0.05 -9.48 17.91
N GLU A 52 0.63 -9.36 19.06
CA GLU A 52 1.17 -8.09 19.53
C GLU A 52 2.20 -7.53 18.53
N LYS A 53 3.18 -8.34 18.11
CA LYS A 53 4.18 -7.92 17.11
C LYS A 53 3.56 -7.53 15.76
N LEU A 54 2.54 -8.27 15.31
CA LEU A 54 1.85 -7.98 14.06
C LEU A 54 1.03 -6.68 14.15
N LEU A 55 0.40 -6.40 15.30
CA LEU A 55 -0.31 -5.13 15.53
C LEU A 55 0.65 -3.94 15.65
N GLU A 56 1.83 -4.12 16.24
CA GLU A 56 2.89 -3.11 16.23
C GLU A 56 3.32 -2.76 14.80
N GLN A 57 3.53 -3.77 13.96
CA GLN A 57 3.84 -3.56 12.53
C GLN A 57 2.69 -2.88 11.80
N TRP A 58 1.44 -3.24 12.12
CA TRP A 58 0.26 -2.65 11.50
C TRP A 58 0.19 -1.13 11.66
N ALA A 59 0.67 -0.59 12.78
CA ALA A 59 0.72 0.85 13.03
C ALA A 59 1.61 1.62 12.02
N TRP A 60 2.52 0.92 11.34
CA TRP A 60 3.41 1.46 10.31
C TRP A 60 2.93 1.21 8.88
N VAL A 61 1.87 0.42 8.70
CA VAL A 61 1.37 0.07 7.37
C VAL A 61 0.59 1.26 6.79
N GLU A 62 1.06 1.74 5.65
CA GLU A 62 0.38 2.74 4.84
C GLU A 62 0.03 2.13 3.47
N GLY A 63 -1.21 2.37 3.01
CA GLY A 63 -1.65 1.87 1.72
C GLY A 63 -1.07 2.69 0.58
N ASN A 64 -0.64 2.01 -0.49
CA ASN A 64 -0.26 2.69 -1.73
C ASN A 64 -1.49 3.35 -2.36
N GLY A 65 -1.39 4.63 -2.70
CA GLY A 65 -2.45 5.34 -3.41
C GLY A 65 -2.58 4.86 -4.86
N GLU A 66 -3.78 4.46 -5.25
CA GLU A 66 -4.06 4.08 -6.64
C GLU A 66 -4.24 5.32 -7.52
N VAL A 67 -3.45 5.39 -8.59
CA VAL A 67 -3.47 6.48 -9.58
C VAL A 67 -3.27 5.90 -10.98
N PRO A 68 -3.67 6.59 -12.05
CA PRO A 68 -3.37 6.14 -13.41
C PRO A 68 -1.86 5.91 -13.61
N GLY A 69 -1.49 4.67 -13.93
CA GLY A 69 -0.09 4.24 -14.05
C GLY A 69 0.55 3.65 -12.79
N SER A 70 -0.18 3.55 -11.66
CA SER A 70 0.32 2.97 -10.39
C SER A 70 0.87 1.56 -10.54
N TYR A 71 0.32 0.75 -11.44
CA TYR A 71 0.79 -0.60 -11.77
C TYR A 71 2.28 -0.62 -12.15
N TYR A 72 2.78 0.45 -12.76
CA TYR A 72 4.16 0.56 -13.21
C TYR A 72 5.11 0.91 -12.07
N MET A 73 4.63 1.67 -11.08
CA MET A 73 5.39 2.00 -9.87
C MET A 73 5.83 0.72 -9.13
N LEU A 74 4.87 -0.13 -8.76
CA LEU A 74 5.17 -1.35 -8.00
C LEU A 74 6.10 -2.27 -8.80
N ARG A 75 5.82 -2.44 -10.10
CA ARG A 75 6.66 -3.25 -10.99
C ARG A 75 8.10 -2.72 -11.03
N MET A 76 8.30 -1.44 -11.32
CA MET A 76 9.64 -0.86 -11.42
C MET A 76 10.38 -0.87 -10.09
N PHE A 77 9.67 -0.70 -8.97
CA PHE A 77 10.25 -0.86 -7.65
C PHE A 77 10.80 -2.29 -7.43
N GLU A 78 10.05 -3.33 -7.81
CA GLU A 78 10.55 -4.71 -7.76
C GLU A 78 11.79 -4.91 -8.63
N TRP A 79 11.83 -4.33 -9.83
CA TRP A 79 13.01 -4.37 -10.70
C TRP A 79 14.21 -3.65 -10.07
N ALA A 80 13.99 -2.46 -9.49
CA ALA A 80 15.02 -1.71 -8.79
C ALA A 80 15.59 -2.50 -7.59
N PHE A 81 14.71 -3.09 -6.79
CA PHE A 81 15.10 -3.94 -5.66
C PHE A 81 15.94 -5.13 -6.12
N ARG A 82 15.50 -5.85 -7.15
CA ARG A 82 16.27 -6.99 -7.71
C ARG A 82 17.62 -6.55 -8.25
N ALA A 83 17.69 -5.43 -8.97
CA ALA A 83 18.93 -4.89 -9.51
C ALA A 83 19.93 -4.55 -8.40
N VAL A 84 19.49 -3.89 -7.32
CA VAL A 84 20.36 -3.54 -6.20
C VAL A 84 20.76 -4.76 -5.38
N VAL A 85 19.79 -5.56 -4.94
CA VAL A 85 20.03 -6.61 -3.94
C VAL A 85 20.63 -7.87 -4.58
N ILE A 86 20.11 -8.29 -5.73
CA ILE A 86 20.52 -9.53 -6.38
C ILE A 86 21.70 -9.26 -7.32
N GLN A 87 21.61 -8.20 -8.12
CA GLN A 87 22.59 -7.92 -9.18
C GLN A 87 23.71 -6.97 -8.73
N GLN A 88 23.64 -6.47 -7.48
CA GLN A 88 24.66 -5.57 -6.90
C GLN A 88 24.88 -4.30 -7.73
N ALA A 89 23.82 -3.82 -8.38
CA ALA A 89 23.87 -2.57 -9.14
C ALA A 89 24.07 -1.36 -8.21
N PRO A 90 24.69 -0.26 -8.69
CA PRO A 90 24.91 0.93 -7.86
C PRO A 90 23.59 1.54 -7.38
N VAL A 91 23.38 1.56 -6.06
CA VAL A 91 22.10 1.95 -5.42
C VAL A 91 21.57 3.29 -5.93
N ARG A 92 22.38 4.34 -5.80
CA ARG A 92 21.97 5.71 -6.15
C ARG A 92 21.57 5.84 -7.62
N GLN A 93 22.37 5.27 -8.51
CA GLN A 93 22.11 5.34 -9.95
C GLN A 93 20.84 4.55 -10.30
N THR A 94 20.75 3.32 -9.81
CA THR A 94 19.62 2.42 -10.06
C THR A 94 18.31 3.05 -9.62
N LEU A 95 18.24 3.57 -8.39
CA LEU A 95 17.03 4.21 -7.88
C LEU A 95 16.61 5.44 -8.69
N LEU A 96 17.57 6.28 -9.11
CA LEU A 96 17.28 7.45 -9.95
C LEU A 96 16.79 7.07 -11.35
N GLU A 97 17.31 5.99 -11.92
CA GLU A 97 16.89 5.50 -13.23
C GLU A 97 15.46 4.95 -13.21
N TYR A 98 15.12 4.15 -12.20
CA TYR A 98 13.76 3.62 -12.07
C TYR A 98 12.75 4.69 -11.66
N ASP A 99 13.13 5.63 -10.78
CA ASP A 99 12.28 6.79 -10.43
C ASP A 99 11.88 7.60 -11.67
N ARG A 100 12.83 7.89 -12.56
CA ARG A 100 12.55 8.59 -13.83
C ARG A 100 11.57 7.82 -14.72
N GLN A 101 11.73 6.50 -14.82
CA GLN A 101 10.83 5.65 -15.61
C GLN A 101 9.42 5.62 -15.03
N ILE A 102 9.29 5.52 -13.71
CA ILE A 102 8.01 5.58 -13.01
C ILE A 102 7.33 6.92 -13.27
N ASN A 103 8.05 8.03 -13.05
CA ASN A 103 7.51 9.37 -13.27
C ASN A 103 7.09 9.61 -14.73
N TYR A 104 7.85 9.07 -15.69
CA TYR A 104 7.49 9.15 -17.10
C TYR A 104 6.18 8.42 -17.42
N GLU A 105 6.01 7.17 -16.97
CA GLU A 105 4.76 6.42 -17.20
C GLU A 105 3.56 7.09 -16.53
N LEU A 106 3.72 7.54 -15.29
CA LEU A 106 2.67 8.29 -14.58
C LEU A 106 2.27 9.55 -15.35
N GLN A 107 3.24 10.29 -15.89
CA GLN A 107 2.97 11.47 -16.70
C GLN A 107 2.22 11.13 -17.99
N VAL A 108 2.63 10.07 -18.71
CA VAL A 108 1.97 9.60 -19.93
C VAL A 108 0.52 9.21 -19.64
N LYS A 109 0.28 8.42 -18.59
CA LYS A 109 -1.07 7.99 -18.20
C LYS A 109 -1.93 9.16 -17.77
N ARG A 110 -1.40 10.09 -16.98
CA ARG A 110 -2.16 11.29 -16.60
C ARG A 110 -2.56 12.13 -17.82
N LYS A 111 -1.68 12.29 -18.82
CA LYS A 111 -2.03 12.96 -20.09
C LYS A 111 -3.13 12.23 -20.86
N GLU A 112 -3.06 10.90 -20.94
CA GLU A 112 -4.07 10.06 -21.60
C GLU A 112 -5.48 10.27 -21.03
N PHE A 113 -5.58 10.45 -19.71
CA PHE A 113 -6.85 10.72 -19.01
C PHE A 113 -7.17 12.22 -18.86
N GLY A 114 -6.40 13.12 -19.45
CA GLY A 114 -6.62 14.57 -19.36
C GLY A 114 -6.42 15.16 -17.96
N LEU A 115 -5.57 14.52 -17.13
CA LEU A 115 -5.25 14.95 -15.77
C LEU A 115 -4.02 15.87 -15.75
N GLU A 116 -3.91 16.66 -14.68
CA GLU A 116 -2.82 17.61 -14.48
C GLU A 116 -1.48 16.89 -14.35
N THR A 117 -0.44 17.31 -15.08
CA THR A 117 0.90 16.70 -14.98
C THR A 117 1.88 17.49 -14.13
N ASP A 118 1.46 18.66 -13.64
CA ASP A 118 2.26 19.52 -12.79
C ASP A 118 1.56 19.71 -11.44
N LEU A 119 2.33 19.68 -10.36
CA LEU A 119 1.81 19.76 -9.00
C LEU A 119 1.17 21.12 -8.72
N SER A 120 1.64 22.20 -9.37
CA SER A 120 1.06 23.54 -9.19
C SER A 120 -0.35 23.67 -9.76
N ALA A 121 -0.70 22.85 -10.75
CA ALA A 121 -2.03 22.81 -11.34
C ALA A 121 -3.03 21.99 -10.52
N VAL A 122 -2.55 21.16 -9.58
CA VAL A 122 -3.41 20.37 -8.69
C VAL A 122 -4.00 21.29 -7.61
N PRO A 123 -5.35 21.31 -7.44
CA PRO A 123 -5.98 22.11 -6.39
C PRO A 123 -5.39 21.81 -5.00
N GLU A 124 -5.18 22.86 -4.21
CA GLU A 124 -4.51 22.77 -2.89
C GLU A 124 -5.19 21.77 -1.94
N ILE A 125 -6.52 21.71 -1.98
CA ILE A 125 -7.29 20.75 -1.18
C ILE A 125 -6.84 19.30 -1.41
N TRP A 126 -6.54 18.91 -2.65
CA TRP A 126 -6.11 17.55 -2.97
C TRP A 126 -4.67 17.29 -2.55
N ARG A 127 -3.79 18.29 -2.65
CA ARG A 127 -2.41 18.19 -2.16
C ARG A 127 -2.38 18.00 -0.64
N LYS A 128 -3.19 18.78 0.08
CA LYS A 128 -3.32 18.68 1.53
C LYS A 128 -3.92 17.33 1.94
N LEU A 129 -5.03 16.93 1.31
CA LEU A 129 -5.66 15.63 1.57
C LEU A 129 -4.74 14.44 1.29
N TYR A 130 -3.87 14.54 0.27
CA TYR A 130 -2.88 13.50 0.01
C TYR A 130 -1.91 13.35 1.19
N TRP A 131 -1.31 14.45 1.65
CA TRP A 131 -0.33 14.41 2.74
C TRP A 131 -0.96 14.14 4.11
N GLU A 132 -2.23 14.48 4.33
CA GLU A 132 -2.97 14.12 5.54
C GLU A 132 -3.21 12.60 5.70
N LYS A 133 -3.15 11.83 4.61
CA LYS A 133 -3.35 10.37 4.65
C LYS A 133 -2.15 9.60 5.17
N PHE A 134 -0.94 10.17 5.07
CA PHE A 134 0.28 9.53 5.52
C PHE A 134 0.62 10.04 6.92
N THR A 135 0.82 9.11 7.85
CA THR A 135 1.17 9.41 9.23
C THR A 135 2.68 9.44 9.45
N HIS A 136 3.45 8.78 8.56
CA HIS A 136 4.89 8.56 8.72
C HIS A 136 5.74 9.28 7.67
N VAL A 137 5.11 9.91 6.66
CA VAL A 137 5.79 10.65 5.60
C VAL A 137 5.33 12.11 5.57
N SER A 138 6.26 13.04 5.78
CA SER A 138 5.96 14.48 5.75
C SER A 138 5.90 15.05 4.33
N SER A 139 5.01 16.03 4.14
CA SER A 139 4.97 16.85 2.92
C SER A 139 6.32 17.54 2.65
N PRO A 140 6.77 17.62 1.39
CA PRO A 140 7.93 18.41 0.97
C PRO A 140 7.81 19.89 1.37
N GLU A 141 6.60 20.43 1.36
CA GLU A 141 6.31 21.83 1.68
C GLU A 141 6.46 22.15 3.18
N GLY A 142 6.47 21.12 4.04
CA GLY A 142 6.69 21.24 5.49
C GLY A 142 8.14 21.00 5.92
N ARG A 143 9.06 20.73 4.98
CA ARG A 143 10.50 20.62 5.27
C ARG A 143 11.16 22.00 5.12
N GLU A 144 10.96 22.88 6.11
CA GLU A 144 11.96 23.91 6.35
C GLU A 144 13.24 23.21 6.84
N GLY A 145 14.20 23.01 5.93
CA GLY A 145 15.53 22.54 6.25
C GLY A 145 15.69 21.02 6.29
N CYS A 146 15.92 20.42 5.13
CA CYS A 146 16.89 19.33 5.01
C CYS A 146 17.52 19.45 3.61
N PRO A 147 18.86 19.34 3.48
CA PRO A 147 19.62 19.82 2.33
C PRO A 147 19.30 19.13 1.00
#